data_AF-A0A3E2JUG5-F1
#
_entry.id   AF-A0A3E2JUG5-F1
#
_cell.length_a   1.000
_cell.length_b   1.000
_cell.length_c   1.000
_cell.angle_alpha   90.00
_cell.angle_beta   90.00
_cell.angle_gamma   90.00
#
_symmetry.space_group_name_H-M   'P 1'
#
loop_
_entity.id
_entity.type
_entity.pdbx_description
1 polymer ?
#
loop_
_entity_poly.entity_id
_entity_poly.type
_entity_poly.pdbx_seq_one_letter_code
_entity_poly.pdbx_strand_id
1 'polypeptide(L)'
;MNLERHLQQYFGYRTFRPGQKEIISSLLDGNDTLGMLATGTGKSICYQLPAYLLDKPVLVVSPLLSLMQDQAEQLKRKGEKSVLTLNSFLTPRQKREGIENIGRFRFIFLSPEMLVAHDVLNALKKLDIGLFVIDEAHCISQWGYDFRPDYLSLGTVRKELSNPLTLALTASATEEVRNDIIEKLYLEKVHKVVSSVDRENIALTVETCSGYEEKLQRLLHITREINGPGIVYFSSKKAAETTALYLKQNGIANVEYYHGGMEQEQRMLIQQQFINGQLKVICSTSAFGMGVNKENVRFVVHFHLPSSMEAYVQETGRAGRDGKQSAAILLYCDGDEGLPLYLTEQELPTETQIEDVFSYLDITQKIPVAIQETIMQQFSLSDIQWRFMLHFITTNKHGVNESELKETMKRYVFKRKEYKTAKIRAFFHWLTAAQCRREGVLHYFQEEKITQNERCCDRCGLANNFLQSLSDSEAAIAKKPYVDWQQDLAKLLLKAADNHEK
;
A
#
# COMPACT_ATOMS: atom_id res chain seq x y z
N MET A 1 2.61 -0.41 33.15
CA MET A 1 3.85 -0.29 32.35
C MET A 1 3.93 1.13 31.80
N ASN A 2 5.08 1.83 31.88
CA ASN A 2 5.21 3.19 31.33
C ASN A 2 5.67 3.10 29.86
N LEU A 3 4.72 3.09 28.93
CA LEU A 3 4.98 2.87 27.50
C LEU A 3 5.80 4.00 26.87
N GLU A 4 5.65 5.23 27.34
CA GLU A 4 6.40 6.40 26.88
C GLU A 4 7.90 6.25 27.15
N ARG A 5 8.27 5.68 28.31
CA ARG A 5 9.67 5.38 28.63
C ARG A 5 10.27 4.38 27.64
N HIS A 6 9.53 3.32 27.29
CA HIS A 6 10.01 2.33 26.32
C HIS A 6 10.07 2.91 24.90
N LEU A 7 9.09 3.72 24.51
CA LEU A 7 9.11 4.45 23.24
C LEU A 7 10.36 5.31 23.11
N GLN A 8 10.71 6.06 24.16
CA GLN A 8 11.91 6.89 24.18
C GLN A 8 13.18 6.01 24.16
N GLN A 9 13.22 4.93 24.93
CA GLN A 9 14.37 4.03 25.00
C GLN A 9 14.69 3.36 23.65
N TYR A 10 13.69 2.82 22.96
CA TYR A 10 13.89 2.04 21.73
C TYR A 10 13.87 2.90 20.46
N PHE A 11 13.11 4.00 20.45
CA PHE A 11 12.86 4.78 19.24
C PHE A 11 13.22 6.27 19.36
N GLY A 12 13.56 6.76 20.56
CA GLY A 12 13.91 8.15 20.79
C GLY A 12 12.72 9.13 20.79
N TYR A 13 11.48 8.65 20.62
CA TYR A 13 10.29 9.50 20.65
C TYR A 13 9.79 9.69 22.07
N ARG A 14 9.37 10.92 22.40
CA ARG A 14 8.85 11.27 23.73
C ARG A 14 7.36 11.00 23.89
N THR A 15 6.61 11.01 22.78
CA THR A 15 5.14 10.92 22.79
C THR A 15 4.66 10.04 21.64
N PHE A 16 3.59 9.29 21.89
CA PHE A 16 2.87 8.58 20.85
C PHE A 16 2.05 9.54 19.99
N ARG A 17 1.87 9.17 18.72
CA ARG A 17 0.83 9.76 17.87
C ARG A 17 -0.54 9.16 18.21
N PRO A 18 -1.65 9.82 17.87
CA PRO A 18 -3.00 9.31 18.12
C PRO A 18 -3.17 7.85 17.65
N GLY A 19 -3.89 7.05 18.44
CA GLY A 19 -4.15 5.63 18.19
C GLY A 19 -2.99 4.66 18.48
N GLN A 20 -1.72 5.09 18.41
CA GLN A 20 -0.58 4.18 18.59
C GLN A 20 -0.55 3.56 19.99
N LYS A 21 -0.73 4.38 21.04
CA LYS A 21 -0.69 3.91 22.44
C LYS A 21 -1.84 2.96 22.74
N GLU A 22 -3.03 3.23 22.21
CA GLU A 22 -4.22 2.41 22.37
C GLU A 22 -4.03 1.02 21.75
N ILE A 23 -3.50 0.96 20.52
CA ILE A 23 -3.18 -0.30 19.84
C ILE A 23 -2.17 -1.10 20.68
N ILE A 24 -1.06 -0.47 21.07
CA ILE A 24 0.00 -1.14 21.82
C ILE A 24 -0.50 -1.65 23.17
N SER A 25 -1.31 -0.86 23.88
CA SER A 25 -1.87 -1.26 25.17
C SER A 25 -2.82 -2.45 25.00
N SER A 26 -3.72 -2.40 24.02
CA SER A 26 -4.64 -3.50 23.68
C SER A 26 -3.90 -4.82 23.42
N LEU A 27 -2.79 -4.76 22.66
CA LEU A 27 -1.96 -5.94 22.37
C LEU A 27 -1.27 -6.48 23.63
N LEU A 28 -0.74 -5.60 24.49
CA LEU A 28 -0.10 -6.02 25.74
C LEU A 28 -1.10 -6.61 26.75
N ASP A 29 -2.37 -6.22 26.66
CA ASP A 29 -3.49 -6.80 27.40
C ASP A 29 -3.97 -8.14 26.81
N GLY A 30 -3.35 -8.60 25.71
CA GLY A 30 -3.64 -9.89 25.07
C GLY A 30 -4.83 -9.89 24.11
N ASN A 31 -5.26 -8.72 23.64
CA ASN A 31 -6.40 -8.60 22.73
C ASN A 31 -5.96 -8.52 21.26
N ASP A 32 -6.57 -9.35 20.40
CA ASP A 32 -6.49 -9.18 18.95
C ASP A 32 -6.95 -7.77 18.59
N THR A 33 -6.22 -7.08 17.72
CA THR A 33 -6.43 -5.65 17.46
C THR A 33 -6.49 -5.34 15.97
N LEU A 34 -7.49 -4.58 15.54
CA LEU A 34 -7.54 -3.95 14.22
C LEU A 34 -7.23 -2.46 14.39
N GLY A 35 -6.12 -2.02 13.80
CA GLY A 35 -5.67 -0.64 13.81
C GLY A 35 -5.81 0.02 12.43
N MET A 36 -6.68 1.01 12.32
CA MET A 36 -6.74 1.92 11.17
C MET A 36 -6.11 3.25 11.57
N LEU A 37 -4.91 3.53 11.06
CA LEU A 37 -4.21 4.80 11.30
C LEU A 37 -3.87 5.45 9.95
N ALA A 38 -4.11 6.75 9.81
CA ALA A 38 -3.81 7.49 8.58
C ALA A 38 -2.37 7.26 8.06
N THR A 39 -2.15 7.39 6.76
CA THR A 39 -0.82 7.21 6.17
C THR A 39 0.20 8.17 6.80
N GLY A 40 1.43 7.70 7.00
CA GLY A 40 2.51 8.50 7.60
C GLY A 40 2.47 8.63 9.12
N THR A 41 1.49 8.06 9.82
CA THR A 41 1.39 8.06 11.30
C THR A 41 2.39 7.13 12.01
N GLY A 42 3.20 6.38 11.28
CA GLY A 42 4.17 5.45 11.87
C GLY A 42 3.53 4.16 12.40
N LYS A 43 2.65 3.54 11.60
CA LYS A 43 1.97 2.26 11.91
C LYS A 43 2.91 1.17 12.41
N SER A 44 4.15 1.13 11.90
CA SER A 44 5.13 0.11 12.27
C SER A 44 5.51 0.10 13.75
N ILE A 45 5.47 1.25 14.43
CA ILE A 45 5.72 1.33 15.89
C ILE A 45 4.72 0.45 16.66
N CYS A 46 3.50 0.28 16.13
CA CYS A 46 2.44 -0.49 16.79
C CYS A 46 2.74 -1.98 16.91
N TYR A 47 3.62 -2.55 16.07
CA TYR A 47 4.11 -3.92 16.24
C TYR A 47 5.59 -3.99 16.66
N GLN A 48 6.39 -2.99 16.29
CA GLN A 48 7.81 -2.97 16.65
C GLN A 48 8.00 -2.80 18.15
N LEU A 49 7.23 -1.94 18.82
CA LEU A 49 7.37 -1.77 20.26
C LEU A 49 6.92 -3.04 21.02
N PRO A 50 5.73 -3.62 20.77
CA PRO A 50 5.34 -4.89 21.40
C PRO A 50 6.35 -6.01 21.20
N ALA A 51 7.02 -6.10 20.03
CA ALA A 51 8.06 -7.10 19.79
C ALA A 51 9.20 -7.09 20.83
N TYR A 52 9.57 -5.91 21.34
CA TYR A 52 10.60 -5.78 22.39
C TYR A 52 10.05 -6.05 23.80
N LEU A 53 8.74 -5.94 23.99
CA LEU A 53 8.11 -6.06 25.31
C LEU A 53 7.58 -7.47 25.58
N LEU A 54 7.14 -8.19 24.54
CA LEU A 54 6.64 -9.56 24.64
C LEU A 54 7.77 -10.61 24.65
N ASP A 55 8.97 -10.24 24.21
CA ASP A 55 10.16 -11.10 24.07
C ASP A 55 9.88 -12.45 23.36
N LYS A 56 9.01 -12.39 22.35
CA LYS A 56 8.63 -13.53 21.51
C LYS A 56 8.74 -13.13 20.03
N PRO A 57 8.89 -14.11 19.10
CA PRO A 57 8.91 -13.82 17.68
C PRO A 57 7.65 -13.09 17.20
N VAL A 58 7.87 -12.08 16.37
CA VAL A 58 6.83 -11.31 15.68
C VAL A 58 6.88 -11.65 14.20
N LEU A 59 5.76 -12.18 13.73
CA LEU A 59 5.57 -12.58 12.34
C LEU A 59 4.85 -11.45 11.60
N VAL A 60 5.48 -10.86 10.59
CA VAL A 60 4.93 -9.72 9.84
C VAL A 60 4.66 -10.13 8.40
N VAL A 61 3.38 -10.18 8.03
CA VAL A 61 2.91 -10.41 6.66
C VAL A 61 2.70 -9.07 5.97
N SER A 62 3.37 -8.84 4.85
CA SER A 62 3.24 -7.62 4.07
C SER A 62 3.03 -7.93 2.58
N PRO A 63 2.22 -7.12 1.87
CA PRO A 63 1.84 -7.41 0.48
C PRO A 63 2.97 -7.26 -0.52
N LEU A 64 3.93 -6.39 -0.22
CA LEU A 64 5.01 -6.05 -1.14
C LEU A 64 6.37 -6.42 -0.57
N LEU A 65 7.17 -7.07 -1.41
CA LEU A 65 8.54 -7.42 -1.10
C LEU A 65 9.40 -6.18 -0.82
N SER A 66 9.17 -5.09 -1.57
CA SER A 66 9.87 -3.80 -1.36
C SER A 66 9.56 -3.19 0.01
N LEU A 67 8.31 -3.28 0.46
CA LEU A 67 7.90 -2.80 1.79
C LEU A 67 8.55 -3.63 2.90
N MET A 68 8.57 -4.96 2.76
CA MET A 68 9.23 -5.86 3.70
C MET A 68 10.73 -5.56 3.82
N GLN A 69 11.41 -5.35 2.69
CA GLN A 69 12.84 -5.05 2.65
C GLN A 69 13.14 -3.70 3.32
N ASP A 70 12.40 -2.65 2.99
CA ASP A 70 12.57 -1.32 3.60
C ASP A 70 12.37 -1.37 5.11
N GLN A 71 11.31 -2.02 5.60
CA GLN A 71 11.06 -2.18 7.03
C GLN A 71 12.18 -2.98 7.73
N ALA A 72 12.64 -4.08 7.11
CA ALA A 72 13.72 -4.90 7.65
C ALA A 72 15.06 -4.15 7.68
N GLU A 73 15.39 -3.40 6.63
CA GLU A 73 16.60 -2.58 6.58
C GLU A 73 16.56 -1.45 7.61
N GLN A 74 15.41 -0.80 7.80
CA GLN A 74 15.25 0.24 8.82
C GLN A 74 15.47 -0.32 10.23
N LEU A 75 14.99 -1.53 10.53
CA LEU A 75 15.25 -2.21 11.79
C LEU A 75 16.75 -2.53 11.97
N LYS A 76 17.39 -3.08 10.92
CA LYS A 76 18.82 -3.39 10.92
C LYS A 76 19.68 -2.14 11.12
N ARG A 77 19.36 -1.03 10.46
CA ARG A 77 20.04 0.27 10.62
C ARG A 77 19.89 0.83 12.03
N LYS A 78 18.79 0.52 12.72
CA LYS A 78 18.55 0.88 14.13
C LYS A 78 19.23 -0.07 15.13
N GLY A 79 19.96 -1.09 14.64
CA GLY A 79 20.73 -2.01 15.47
C GLY A 79 20.06 -3.36 15.75
N GLU A 80 18.83 -3.59 15.26
CA GLU A 80 18.15 -4.89 15.41
C GLU A 80 18.69 -5.89 14.39
N LYS A 81 19.48 -6.87 14.87
CA LYS A 81 20.13 -7.89 14.02
C LYS A 81 19.27 -9.13 13.83
N SER A 82 18.30 -9.37 14.71
CA SER A 82 17.41 -10.53 14.70
C SER A 82 16.22 -10.30 13.77
N VAL A 83 16.51 -9.98 12.50
CA VAL A 83 15.52 -9.74 11.44
C VAL A 83 15.73 -10.71 10.28
N LEU A 84 14.73 -11.54 10.01
CA LEU A 84 14.65 -12.40 8.84
C LEU A 84 13.61 -11.86 7.86
N THR A 85 13.95 -11.89 6.57
CA THR A 85 13.02 -11.56 5.48
C THR A 85 13.01 -12.74 4.53
N LEU A 86 11.93 -13.52 4.55
CA LEU A 86 11.75 -14.66 3.65
C LEU A 86 10.92 -14.21 2.44
N ASN A 87 11.59 -14.11 1.30
CA ASN A 87 11.00 -13.74 0.01
C ASN A 87 11.63 -14.53 -1.13
N SER A 88 11.11 -14.36 -2.35
CA SER A 88 11.57 -15.06 -3.54
C SER A 88 12.98 -14.68 -4.01
N PHE A 89 13.66 -13.71 -3.39
CA PHE A 89 15.03 -13.30 -3.74
C PHE A 89 16.10 -14.12 -3.04
N LEU A 90 15.75 -14.86 -1.99
CA LEU A 90 16.71 -15.71 -1.31
C LEU A 90 17.07 -16.90 -2.18
N THR A 91 18.37 -17.20 -2.28
CA THR A 91 18.81 -18.47 -2.85
C THR A 91 18.23 -19.63 -2.05
N PRO A 92 18.05 -20.83 -2.65
CA PRO A 92 17.54 -21.99 -1.93
C PRO A 92 18.34 -22.34 -0.66
N ARG A 93 19.65 -22.06 -0.68
CA ARG A 93 20.53 -22.21 0.48
C ARG A 93 20.20 -21.20 1.58
N GLN A 94 20.15 -19.91 1.25
CA GLN A 94 19.80 -18.86 2.23
C GLN A 94 18.41 -19.06 2.82
N LYS A 95 17.44 -19.48 1.99
CA LYS A 95 16.09 -19.81 2.47
C LYS A 95 16.14 -20.95 3.50
N ARG A 96 16.86 -22.03 3.20
CA ARG A 96 17.00 -23.18 4.10
C ARG A 96 17.68 -22.78 5.41
N GLU A 97 18.80 -22.08 5.35
CA GLU A 97 19.52 -21.57 6.53
C GLU A 97 18.62 -20.66 7.38
N GLY A 98 17.81 -19.80 6.74
CA GLY A 98 16.85 -18.94 7.43
C GLY A 98 15.72 -19.71 8.13
N ILE A 99 15.20 -20.76 7.49
CA ILE A 99 14.16 -21.63 8.06
C ILE A 99 14.71 -22.46 9.22
N GLU A 100 15.89 -23.05 9.08
CA GLU A 100 16.54 -23.83 10.14
C GLU A 100 16.81 -22.98 11.40
N ASN A 101 17.11 -21.70 11.21
CA ASN A 101 17.40 -20.76 12.29
C ASN A 101 16.21 -19.85 12.65
N ILE A 102 15.00 -20.16 12.17
CA ILE A 102 13.86 -19.22 12.23
C ILE A 102 13.54 -18.74 13.66
N GLY A 103 13.72 -19.61 14.67
CA GLY A 103 13.48 -19.29 16.08
C GLY A 103 14.49 -18.33 16.71
N ARG A 104 15.58 -17.97 16.01
CA ARG A 104 16.56 -16.98 16.49
C ARG A 104 16.17 -15.54 16.16
N PHE A 105 15.18 -15.36 15.30
CA PHE A 105 14.77 -14.04 14.81
C PHE A 105 13.60 -13.49 15.62
N ARG A 106 13.72 -12.22 16.02
CA ARG A 106 12.63 -11.49 16.69
C ARG A 106 11.60 -11.02 15.68
N PHE A 107 12.06 -10.55 14.51
CA PHE A 107 11.19 -10.14 13.42
C PHE A 107 11.33 -11.08 12.23
N ILE A 108 10.22 -11.65 11.79
CA ILE A 108 10.14 -12.53 10.62
C ILE A 108 9.18 -11.90 9.62
N PHE A 109 9.71 -11.30 8.56
CA PHE A 109 8.93 -10.72 7.47
C PHE A 109 8.66 -11.76 6.39
N LEU A 110 7.39 -11.91 6.00
CA LEU A 110 6.92 -12.84 4.96
C LEU A 110 5.96 -12.17 4.00
N SER A 111 5.96 -12.64 2.75
CA SER A 111 4.83 -12.44 1.85
C SER A 111 3.76 -13.52 2.12
N PRO A 112 2.49 -13.29 1.78
CA PRO A 112 1.44 -14.30 1.94
C PRO A 112 1.77 -15.63 1.25
N GLU A 113 2.35 -15.57 0.05
CA GLU A 113 2.73 -16.74 -0.74
C GLU A 113 3.84 -17.56 -0.07
N MET A 114 4.77 -16.89 0.63
CA MET A 114 5.83 -17.57 1.38
C MET A 114 5.31 -18.17 2.69
N LEU A 115 4.32 -17.55 3.30
CA LEU A 115 3.73 -18.02 4.55
C LEU A 115 3.01 -19.37 4.37
N VAL A 116 2.36 -19.59 3.23
CA VAL A 116 1.66 -20.85 2.91
C VAL A 116 2.60 -21.97 2.44
N ALA A 117 3.89 -21.69 2.24
CA ALA A 117 4.86 -22.71 1.84
C ALA A 117 5.05 -23.74 2.96
N HIS A 118 4.93 -25.04 2.62
CA HIS A 118 4.91 -26.13 3.59
C HIS A 118 6.15 -26.19 4.50
N ASP A 119 7.34 -25.91 3.96
CA ASP A 119 8.60 -25.86 4.72
C ASP A 119 8.62 -24.71 5.75
N VAL A 120 8.14 -23.53 5.34
CA VAL A 120 8.06 -22.34 6.20
C VAL A 120 7.00 -22.54 7.29
N LEU A 121 5.79 -22.94 6.92
CA LEU A 121 4.67 -23.11 7.84
C LEU A 121 4.98 -24.14 8.93
N ASN A 122 5.60 -25.27 8.57
CA ASN A 122 6.00 -26.29 9.54
C ASN A 122 7.10 -25.83 10.49
N ALA A 123 7.98 -24.91 10.07
CA ALA A 123 8.96 -24.32 10.96
C ALA A 123 8.31 -23.31 11.92
N LEU A 124 7.38 -22.48 11.41
CA LEU A 124 6.64 -21.50 12.21
C LEU A 124 5.75 -22.16 13.28
N LYS A 125 5.12 -23.30 12.98
CA LYS A 125 4.32 -24.09 13.94
C LYS A 125 5.08 -24.52 15.19
N LYS A 126 6.42 -24.54 15.15
CA LYS A 126 7.28 -24.91 16.28
C LYS A 126 7.65 -23.73 17.17
N LEU A 127 7.26 -22.51 16.79
CA LEU A 127 7.56 -21.29 17.51
C LEU A 127 6.39 -20.88 18.41
N ASP A 128 6.70 -20.33 19.58
CA ASP A 128 5.75 -19.61 20.41
C ASP A 128 5.66 -18.15 19.91
N ILE A 129 4.84 -17.93 18.88
CA ILE A 129 4.69 -16.64 18.21
C ILE A 129 3.97 -15.66 19.15
N GLY A 130 4.63 -14.54 19.46
CA GLY A 130 4.07 -13.52 20.35
C GLY A 130 3.12 -12.55 19.67
N LEU A 131 3.32 -12.31 18.38
CA LEU A 131 2.47 -11.40 17.60
C LEU A 131 2.47 -11.78 16.12
N PHE A 132 1.28 -11.89 15.54
CA PHE A 132 1.04 -12.06 14.11
C PHE A 132 0.49 -10.77 13.51
N VAL A 133 1.27 -10.12 12.67
CA VAL A 133 0.98 -8.81 12.09
C VAL A 133 0.60 -8.96 10.64
N ILE A 134 -0.52 -8.39 10.24
CA ILE A 134 -0.89 -8.21 8.85
C ILE A 134 -0.78 -6.71 8.53
N ASP A 135 0.27 -6.33 7.81
CA ASP A 135 0.42 -4.96 7.31
C ASP A 135 -0.39 -4.78 6.02
N GLU A 136 -0.93 -3.58 5.83
CA GLU A 136 -1.88 -3.24 4.75
C GLU A 136 -3.03 -4.26 4.62
N ALA A 137 -3.66 -4.58 5.76
CA ALA A 137 -4.71 -5.60 5.88
C ALA A 137 -5.93 -5.37 4.96
N HIS A 138 -6.14 -4.16 4.43
CA HIS A 138 -7.17 -3.92 3.40
C HIS A 138 -6.99 -4.80 2.15
N CYS A 139 -5.77 -5.26 1.86
CA CYS A 139 -5.50 -6.20 0.76
C CYS A 139 -6.31 -7.50 0.89
N ILE A 140 -6.62 -7.96 2.10
CA ILE A 140 -7.46 -9.15 2.34
C ILE A 140 -8.84 -9.00 1.68
N SER A 141 -9.42 -7.80 1.74
CA SER A 141 -10.74 -7.49 1.19
C SER A 141 -10.67 -7.01 -0.26
N GLN A 142 -9.66 -6.19 -0.58
CA GLN A 142 -9.54 -5.53 -1.88
C GLN A 142 -8.92 -6.38 -2.98
N TRP A 143 -8.01 -7.31 -2.64
CA TRP A 143 -7.30 -8.10 -3.66
C TRP A 143 -7.95 -9.45 -3.93
N GLY A 144 -8.78 -9.94 -2.99
CA GLY A 144 -9.66 -11.09 -3.19
C GLY A 144 -9.00 -12.26 -3.93
N TYR A 145 -9.79 -12.91 -4.79
CA TYR A 145 -9.28 -13.94 -5.69
C TYR A 145 -8.59 -13.36 -6.95
N ASP A 146 -8.80 -12.08 -7.23
CA ASP A 146 -8.51 -11.43 -8.51
C ASP A 146 -7.13 -10.79 -8.60
N PHE A 147 -6.38 -10.68 -7.49
CA PHE A 147 -5.02 -10.14 -7.52
C PHE A 147 -4.01 -10.93 -6.68
N ARG A 148 -4.29 -11.21 -5.40
CA ARG A 148 -3.42 -12.03 -4.52
C ARG A 148 -4.24 -12.94 -3.62
N PRO A 149 -4.62 -14.12 -4.11
CA PRO A 149 -5.55 -14.98 -3.40
C PRO A 149 -4.97 -15.62 -2.13
N ASP A 150 -3.64 -15.69 -1.99
CA ASP A 150 -2.98 -16.20 -0.78
C ASP A 150 -3.35 -15.42 0.50
N TYR A 151 -3.82 -14.18 0.37
CA TYR A 151 -4.38 -13.41 1.49
C TYR A 151 -5.64 -14.05 2.09
N LEU A 152 -6.40 -14.83 1.32
CA LEU A 152 -7.60 -15.53 1.79
C LEU A 152 -7.26 -16.70 2.72
N SER A 153 -6.04 -17.23 2.63
CA SER A 153 -5.56 -18.32 3.47
C SER A 153 -5.09 -17.88 4.85
N LEU A 154 -4.97 -16.57 5.11
CA LEU A 154 -4.38 -16.05 6.35
C LEU A 154 -5.15 -16.44 7.61
N GLY A 155 -6.48 -16.52 7.54
CA GLY A 155 -7.31 -17.01 8.66
C GLY A 155 -7.02 -18.48 8.99
N THR A 156 -6.88 -19.33 7.98
CA THR A 156 -6.51 -20.75 8.15
C THR A 156 -5.10 -20.89 8.69
N VAL A 157 -4.14 -20.13 8.16
CA VAL A 157 -2.76 -20.13 8.67
C VAL A 157 -2.71 -19.70 10.13
N ARG A 158 -3.45 -18.65 10.52
CA ARG A 158 -3.55 -18.21 11.92
C ARG A 158 -4.02 -19.36 12.83
N LYS A 159 -5.05 -20.11 12.43
CA LYS A 159 -5.52 -21.29 13.16
C LYS A 159 -4.45 -22.38 13.25
N GLU A 160 -3.76 -22.66 12.14
CA GLU A 160 -2.67 -23.64 12.11
C GLU A 160 -1.46 -23.26 12.99
N LEU A 161 -1.25 -21.97 13.21
CA LEU A 161 -0.26 -21.41 14.12
C LEU A 161 -0.77 -21.30 15.57
N SER A 162 -1.90 -21.94 15.91
CA SER A 162 -2.51 -21.93 17.24
C SER A 162 -3.02 -20.55 17.68
N ASN A 163 -3.54 -19.76 16.73
CA ASN A 163 -4.18 -18.46 16.95
C ASN A 163 -3.31 -17.49 17.78
N PRO A 164 -2.11 -17.11 17.30
CA PRO A 164 -1.29 -16.12 17.97
C PRO A 164 -2.03 -14.77 18.08
N LEU A 165 -1.65 -13.97 19.08
CA LEU A 165 -2.10 -12.58 19.20
C LEU A 165 -1.93 -11.86 17.86
N THR A 166 -3.00 -11.27 17.34
CA THR A 166 -3.04 -10.77 15.97
C THR A 166 -3.26 -9.26 15.91
N LEU A 167 -2.45 -8.59 15.08
CA LEU A 167 -2.60 -7.18 14.74
C LEU A 167 -2.85 -7.02 13.23
N ALA A 168 -4.02 -6.51 12.85
CA ALA A 168 -4.31 -6.10 11.47
C ALA A 168 -4.18 -4.58 11.33
N LEU A 169 -3.26 -4.10 10.48
CA LEU A 169 -3.00 -2.67 10.27
C LEU A 169 -3.41 -2.22 8.88
N THR A 170 -4.09 -1.08 8.79
CA THR A 170 -4.42 -0.44 7.50
C THR A 170 -4.47 1.08 7.64
N ALA A 171 -4.45 1.79 6.51
CA ALA A 171 -4.54 3.25 6.48
C ALA A 171 -5.92 3.78 6.07
N SER A 172 -6.57 3.08 5.14
CA SER A 172 -7.77 3.56 4.44
C SER A 172 -8.70 2.38 4.21
N ALA A 173 -9.55 2.09 5.19
CA ALA A 173 -10.52 1.00 5.13
C ALA A 173 -11.89 1.48 5.62
N THR A 174 -12.91 1.35 4.79
CA THR A 174 -14.30 1.56 5.18
C THR A 174 -14.73 0.55 6.23
N GLU A 175 -15.86 0.80 6.90
CA GLU A 175 -16.40 -0.14 7.90
C GLU A 175 -16.61 -1.54 7.33
N GLU A 176 -17.17 -1.64 6.13
CA GLU A 176 -17.34 -2.89 5.39
C GLU A 176 -16.00 -3.64 5.23
N VAL A 177 -14.95 -2.95 4.76
CA VAL A 177 -13.61 -3.53 4.59
C VAL A 177 -13.03 -3.98 5.93
N ARG A 178 -13.23 -3.22 7.01
CA ARG A 178 -12.76 -3.60 8.35
C ARG A 178 -13.45 -4.86 8.86
N ASN A 179 -14.77 -4.97 8.68
CA ASN A 179 -15.51 -6.16 9.09
C ASN A 179 -15.12 -7.38 8.26
N ASP A 180 -14.89 -7.20 6.96
CA ASP A 180 -14.41 -8.26 6.07
C ASP A 180 -13.02 -8.81 6.45
N ILE A 181 -12.10 -7.92 6.91
CA ILE A 181 -10.80 -8.34 7.46
C ILE A 181 -10.97 -9.21 8.71
N ILE A 182 -11.85 -8.80 9.63
CA ILE A 182 -12.12 -9.50 10.89
C ILE A 182 -12.67 -10.90 10.62
N GLU A 183 -13.65 -10.99 9.71
CA GLU A 183 -14.26 -12.25 9.30
C GLU A 183 -13.23 -13.20 8.67
N LYS A 184 -12.48 -12.72 7.67
CA LYS A 184 -11.50 -13.54 6.93
C LYS A 184 -10.30 -13.98 7.77
N LEU A 185 -9.93 -13.22 8.82
CA LEU A 185 -8.88 -13.60 9.76
C LEU A 185 -9.40 -14.48 10.92
N TYR A 186 -10.70 -14.76 10.97
CA TYR A 186 -11.36 -15.50 12.05
C TYR A 186 -11.10 -14.87 13.44
N LEU A 187 -11.16 -13.53 13.50
CA LEU A 187 -11.01 -12.79 14.75
C LEU A 187 -12.37 -12.73 15.47
N GLU A 188 -12.45 -13.25 16.69
CA GLU A 188 -13.70 -13.29 17.45
C GLU A 188 -13.89 -12.02 18.31
N LYS A 189 -12.91 -11.71 19.16
CA LYS A 189 -12.93 -10.55 20.06
C LYS A 189 -11.81 -9.60 19.67
N VAL A 190 -12.13 -8.65 18.79
CA VAL A 190 -11.17 -7.68 18.26
C VAL A 190 -11.38 -6.29 18.86
N HIS A 191 -10.32 -5.71 19.40
CA HIS A 191 -10.31 -4.29 19.75
C HIS A 191 -10.07 -3.47 18.49
N LYS A 192 -10.97 -2.52 18.18
CA LYS A 192 -10.86 -1.66 17.00
C LYS A 192 -10.34 -0.29 17.40
N VAL A 193 -9.20 0.12 16.85
CA VAL A 193 -8.69 1.49 16.96
C VAL A 193 -8.77 2.13 15.58
N VAL A 194 -9.68 3.08 15.42
CA VAL A 194 -9.98 3.71 14.13
C VAL A 194 -9.70 5.20 14.24
N SER A 195 -8.58 5.64 13.67
CA SER A 195 -8.25 7.06 13.54
C SER A 195 -8.86 7.62 12.27
N SER A 196 -9.14 8.92 12.29
CA SER A 196 -9.67 9.64 11.13
C SER A 196 -8.74 9.52 9.91
N VAL A 197 -9.35 9.42 8.73
CA VAL A 197 -8.63 9.52 7.45
C VAL A 197 -8.24 10.96 7.09
N ASP A 198 -8.74 11.97 7.83
CA ASP A 198 -8.48 13.38 7.51
C ASP A 198 -6.99 13.73 7.61
N ARG A 199 -6.58 14.56 6.66
CA ARG A 199 -5.27 15.20 6.60
C ARG A 199 -5.51 16.68 6.33
N GLU A 200 -5.63 17.42 7.42
CA GLU A 200 -5.91 18.86 7.41
C GLU A 200 -4.88 19.65 6.59
N ASN A 201 -3.63 19.19 6.60
CA ASN A 201 -2.52 19.83 5.90
C ASN A 201 -2.51 19.60 4.38
N ILE A 202 -3.42 18.80 3.82
CA ILE A 202 -3.50 18.50 2.39
C ILE A 202 -4.71 19.23 1.78
N ALA A 203 -4.48 20.22 0.93
CA ALA A 203 -5.56 20.85 0.17
C ALA A 203 -6.05 19.90 -0.93
N LEU A 204 -7.37 19.70 -1.05
CA LEU A 204 -7.98 18.84 -2.08
C LEU A 204 -8.52 19.69 -3.23
N THR A 205 -8.06 19.46 -4.46
CA THR A 205 -8.45 20.25 -5.63
C THR A 205 -8.85 19.33 -6.78
N VAL A 206 -9.96 19.66 -7.46
CA VAL A 206 -10.33 19.06 -8.75
C VAL A 206 -10.28 20.16 -9.80
N GLU A 207 -9.49 19.95 -10.84
CA GLU A 207 -9.34 20.90 -11.95
C GLU A 207 -9.90 20.26 -13.22
N THR A 208 -10.94 20.89 -13.77
CA THR A 208 -11.55 20.45 -15.03
C THR A 208 -10.72 20.94 -16.21
N CYS A 209 -10.46 20.05 -17.16
CA CYS A 209 -9.75 20.30 -18.40
C CYS A 209 -10.64 19.87 -19.58
N SER A 210 -10.48 20.53 -20.72
CA SER A 210 -11.18 20.21 -21.97
C SER A 210 -10.71 18.90 -22.63
N GLY A 211 -9.53 18.41 -22.26
CA GLY A 211 -9.01 17.14 -22.77
C GLY A 211 -7.58 16.85 -22.36
N TYR A 212 -7.01 15.78 -22.94
CA TYR A 212 -5.69 15.25 -22.58
C TYR A 212 -4.55 16.27 -22.73
N GLU A 213 -4.55 17.08 -23.78
CA GLU A 213 -3.50 18.08 -24.02
C GLU A 213 -3.52 19.18 -22.95
N GLU A 214 -4.69 19.68 -22.58
CA GLU A 214 -4.80 20.67 -21.50
C GLU A 214 -4.37 20.07 -20.16
N LYS A 215 -4.66 18.80 -19.90
CA LYS A 215 -4.15 18.10 -18.70
C LYS A 215 -2.62 18.05 -18.69
N LEU A 216 -1.98 17.79 -19.83
CA LEU A 216 -0.51 17.82 -19.94
C LEU A 216 0.07 19.22 -19.70
N GLN A 217 -0.52 20.25 -20.31
CA GLN A 217 -0.09 21.63 -20.09
C GLN A 217 -0.27 22.07 -18.64
N ARG A 218 -1.39 21.68 -18.02
CA ARG A 218 -1.67 21.99 -16.63
C ARG A 218 -0.72 21.26 -15.69
N LEU A 219 -0.43 19.98 -15.93
CA LEU A 219 0.58 19.23 -15.18
C LEU A 219 1.97 19.89 -15.28
N LEU A 220 2.37 20.30 -16.49
CA LEU A 220 3.63 21.02 -16.69
C LEU A 220 3.68 22.32 -15.88
N HIS A 221 2.57 23.06 -15.83
CA HIS A 221 2.48 24.28 -15.03
C HIS A 221 2.55 23.99 -13.51
N ILE A 222 1.79 23.02 -13.00
CA ILE A 222 1.83 22.59 -11.60
C ILE A 222 3.26 22.21 -11.18
N THR A 223 3.95 21.43 -12.02
CA THR A 223 5.32 20.99 -11.74
C THR A 223 6.36 22.12 -11.82
N ARG A 224 6.05 23.25 -12.47
CA ARG A 224 6.88 24.47 -12.45
C ARG A 224 6.61 25.33 -11.22
N GLU A 225 5.36 25.54 -10.86
CA GLU A 225 4.97 26.43 -9.76
C GLU A 225 5.28 25.86 -8.39
N ILE A 226 5.04 24.57 -8.16
CA ILE A 226 5.25 23.98 -6.85
C ILE A 226 6.74 23.60 -6.70
N ASN A 227 7.40 24.26 -5.75
CA ASN A 227 8.70 23.80 -5.26
C ASN A 227 8.51 22.56 -4.40
N GLY A 228 9.44 21.61 -4.55
CA GLY A 228 9.44 20.37 -3.79
C GLY A 228 9.05 19.15 -4.58
N PRO A 229 9.17 17.97 -3.94
CA PRO A 229 8.97 16.70 -4.61
C PRO A 229 7.48 16.37 -4.76
N GLY A 230 7.12 15.80 -5.90
CA GLY A 230 5.74 15.42 -6.21
C GLY A 230 5.62 14.05 -6.87
N ILE A 231 4.39 13.51 -6.81
CA ILE A 231 4.03 12.22 -7.41
C ILE A 231 2.87 12.46 -8.37
N VAL A 232 2.92 11.87 -9.56
CA VAL A 232 1.86 11.97 -10.58
C VAL A 232 1.36 10.58 -10.91
N TYR A 233 0.07 10.30 -10.68
CA TYR A 233 -0.54 8.99 -10.87
C TYR A 233 -1.24 8.83 -12.23
N PHE A 234 -0.97 7.68 -12.87
CA PHE A 234 -1.52 7.25 -14.15
C PHE A 234 -2.05 5.82 -14.07
N SER A 235 -3.10 5.51 -14.81
CA SER A 235 -3.62 4.13 -14.89
C SER A 235 -2.82 3.19 -15.80
N SER A 236 -1.90 3.70 -16.64
CA SER A 236 -1.11 2.86 -17.56
C SER A 236 0.38 3.15 -17.49
N LYS A 237 1.19 2.09 -17.71
CA LYS A 237 2.67 2.15 -17.74
C LYS A 237 3.15 3.14 -18.81
N LYS A 238 2.60 2.98 -20.02
CA LYS A 238 2.89 3.83 -21.18
C LYS A 238 2.63 5.31 -20.89
N ALA A 239 1.50 5.66 -20.27
CA ALA A 239 1.19 7.06 -19.95
C ALA A 239 2.18 7.65 -18.94
N ALA A 240 2.59 6.88 -17.93
CA ALA A 240 3.60 7.31 -16.98
C ALA A 240 4.96 7.56 -17.65
N GLU A 241 5.40 6.64 -18.53
CA GLU A 241 6.65 6.76 -19.30
C GLU A 241 6.63 7.96 -20.25
N THR A 242 5.58 8.09 -21.07
CA THR A 242 5.47 9.17 -22.06
C THR A 242 5.37 10.54 -21.40
N THR A 243 4.66 10.63 -20.27
CA THR A 243 4.50 11.91 -19.56
C THR A 243 5.78 12.30 -18.82
N ALA A 244 6.52 11.35 -18.26
CA ALA A 244 7.84 11.63 -17.70
C ALA A 244 8.79 12.20 -18.75
N LEU A 245 8.80 11.61 -19.96
CA LEU A 245 9.60 12.11 -21.08
C LEU A 245 9.15 13.52 -21.50
N TYR A 246 7.85 13.76 -21.61
CA TYR A 246 7.29 15.07 -21.94
C TYR A 246 7.73 16.15 -20.93
N LEU A 247 7.67 15.87 -19.63
CA LEU A 247 8.12 16.80 -18.59
C LEU A 247 9.63 17.08 -18.69
N LYS A 248 10.45 16.06 -18.93
CA LYS A 248 11.91 16.21 -19.16
C LYS A 248 12.19 17.12 -20.35
N GLN A 249 11.52 16.88 -21.48
CA GLN A 249 11.69 17.66 -22.72
C GLN A 249 11.25 19.12 -22.55
N ASN A 250 10.32 19.39 -21.64
CA ASN A 250 9.84 20.74 -21.32
C ASN A 250 10.57 21.40 -20.14
N GLY A 251 11.76 20.89 -19.79
CA GLY A 251 12.68 21.55 -18.86
C GLY A 251 12.44 21.25 -17.38
N ILE A 252 11.60 20.27 -17.03
CA ILE A 252 11.51 19.81 -15.64
C ILE A 252 12.69 18.87 -15.37
N ALA A 253 13.61 19.32 -14.54
CA ALA A 253 14.75 18.51 -14.11
C ALA A 253 14.32 17.39 -13.15
N ASN A 254 15.07 16.28 -13.16
CA ASN A 254 14.98 15.20 -12.18
C ASN A 254 13.58 14.55 -12.10
N VAL A 255 12.98 14.28 -13.25
CA VAL A 255 11.73 13.52 -13.38
C VAL A 255 12.07 12.06 -13.66
N GLU A 256 11.37 11.10 -13.08
CA GLU A 256 11.45 9.70 -13.54
C GLU A 256 10.07 9.05 -13.56
N TYR A 257 9.97 7.90 -14.23
CA TYR A 257 8.77 7.07 -14.18
C TYR A 257 8.95 5.85 -13.27
N TYR A 258 7.85 5.33 -12.74
CA TYR A 258 7.84 4.12 -11.92
C TYR A 258 6.61 3.27 -12.21
N HIS A 259 6.77 1.99 -12.54
CA HIS A 259 5.63 1.06 -12.67
C HIS A 259 6.06 -0.40 -12.48
N GLY A 260 5.08 -1.28 -12.25
CA GLY A 260 5.34 -2.72 -12.02
C GLY A 260 5.90 -3.50 -13.21
N GLY A 261 6.12 -2.86 -14.36
CA GLY A 261 6.79 -3.47 -15.53
C GLY A 261 8.29 -3.18 -15.60
N MET A 262 8.83 -2.38 -14.68
CA MET A 262 10.25 -2.06 -14.63
C MET A 262 11.02 -3.14 -13.87
N GLU A 263 12.29 -3.31 -14.25
CA GLU A 263 13.23 -4.13 -13.52
C GLU A 263 13.29 -3.71 -12.04
N GLN A 264 13.36 -4.69 -11.15
CA GLN A 264 13.27 -4.41 -9.73
C GLN A 264 14.44 -3.56 -9.21
N GLU A 265 15.66 -3.78 -9.72
CA GLU A 265 16.83 -2.97 -9.36
C GLU A 265 16.63 -1.50 -9.73
N GLN A 266 16.06 -1.22 -10.90
CA GLN A 266 15.72 0.14 -11.33
C GLN A 266 14.64 0.76 -10.43
N ARG A 267 13.61 -0.01 -10.06
CA ARG A 267 12.58 0.45 -9.11
C ARG A 267 13.18 0.83 -7.76
N MET A 268 14.05 -0.02 -7.22
CA MET A 268 14.73 0.27 -5.95
C MET A 268 15.61 1.52 -6.05
N LEU A 269 16.36 1.67 -7.14
CA LEU A 269 17.19 2.86 -7.38
C LEU A 269 16.34 4.14 -7.42
N ILE A 270 15.30 4.18 -8.25
CA ILE A 270 14.42 5.36 -8.40
C ILE A 270 13.73 5.69 -7.08
N GLN A 271 13.25 4.68 -6.34
CA GLN A 271 12.64 4.89 -5.03
C GLN A 271 13.64 5.53 -4.05
N GLN A 272 14.88 5.03 -3.99
CA GLN A 272 15.92 5.60 -3.14
C GLN A 272 16.28 7.03 -3.57
N GLN A 273 16.41 7.29 -4.87
CA GLN A 273 16.69 8.62 -5.40
C GLN A 273 15.61 9.63 -4.99
N PHE A 274 14.33 9.25 -5.07
CA PHE A 274 13.24 10.11 -4.64
C PHE A 274 13.21 10.34 -3.12
N ILE A 275 13.38 9.28 -2.33
CA ILE A 275 13.47 9.39 -0.86
C ILE A 275 14.59 10.37 -0.48
N ASN A 276 15.76 10.23 -1.10
CA ASN A 276 16.95 11.07 -0.85
C ASN A 276 16.90 12.47 -1.48
N GLY A 277 15.80 12.84 -2.16
CA GLY A 277 15.62 14.17 -2.73
C GLY A 277 16.38 14.44 -4.01
N GLN A 278 16.85 13.40 -4.69
CA GLN A 278 17.52 13.48 -5.99
C GLN A 278 16.53 13.61 -7.15
N LEU A 279 15.27 13.19 -6.95
CA LEU A 279 14.18 13.33 -7.92
C LEU A 279 13.16 14.36 -7.46
N LYS A 280 12.74 15.23 -8.37
CA LYS A 280 11.65 16.20 -8.16
C LYS A 280 10.30 15.55 -8.38
N VAL A 281 10.11 14.85 -9.49
CA VAL A 281 8.79 14.30 -9.87
C VAL A 281 8.91 12.83 -10.19
N ILE A 282 8.00 12.03 -9.67
CA ILE A 282 7.79 10.66 -10.12
C ILE A 282 6.44 10.54 -10.83
N CYS A 283 6.46 10.13 -12.09
CA CYS A 283 5.27 9.70 -12.84
C CYS A 283 5.07 8.20 -12.64
N SER A 284 3.95 7.77 -12.05
CA SER A 284 3.78 6.37 -11.69
C SER A 284 2.37 5.84 -11.85
N THR A 285 2.26 4.51 -11.95
CA THR A 285 1.01 3.81 -11.65
C THR A 285 0.84 3.63 -10.12
N SER A 286 -0.24 2.99 -9.69
CA SER A 286 -0.44 2.61 -8.28
C SER A 286 0.70 1.77 -7.67
N ALA A 287 1.62 1.27 -8.51
CA ALA A 287 2.82 0.56 -8.08
C ALA A 287 3.78 1.42 -7.24
N PHE A 288 3.88 2.74 -7.46
CA PHE A 288 4.66 3.62 -6.57
C PHE A 288 3.78 4.06 -5.41
N GLY A 289 3.63 3.13 -4.48
CA GLY A 289 2.62 3.25 -3.45
C GLY A 289 3.11 2.72 -2.11
N MET A 290 2.61 1.55 -1.74
CA MET A 290 2.91 0.92 -0.45
C MET A 290 4.42 0.91 -0.17
N GLY A 291 4.82 1.43 0.99
CA GLY A 291 6.23 1.51 1.41
C GLY A 291 7.01 2.76 1.02
N VAL A 292 6.48 3.67 0.19
CA VAL A 292 7.12 4.98 0.02
C VAL A 292 6.94 5.79 1.30
N ASN A 293 8.04 6.09 2.00
CA ASN A 293 8.06 6.91 3.21
C ASN A 293 8.96 8.15 3.05
N LYS A 294 8.51 9.09 2.22
CA LYS A 294 9.11 10.42 2.11
C LYS A 294 8.24 11.43 2.85
N GLU A 295 8.80 12.12 3.83
CA GLU A 295 8.04 13.02 4.70
C GLU A 295 7.55 14.28 3.96
N ASN A 296 8.37 14.76 3.02
CA ASN A 296 8.27 16.09 2.45
C ASN A 296 7.68 16.13 1.02
N VAL A 297 6.75 15.24 0.67
CA VAL A 297 6.06 15.30 -0.63
C VAL A 297 5.08 16.49 -0.64
N ARG A 298 5.25 17.43 -1.57
CA ARG A 298 4.48 18.69 -1.63
C ARG A 298 3.21 18.60 -2.44
N PHE A 299 3.21 17.78 -3.48
CA PHE A 299 2.02 17.60 -4.29
C PHE A 299 1.86 16.16 -4.77
N VAL A 300 0.60 15.73 -4.84
CA VAL A 300 0.18 14.51 -5.53
C VAL A 300 -0.80 14.94 -6.61
N VAL A 301 -0.52 14.57 -7.86
CA VAL A 301 -1.41 14.83 -8.99
C VAL A 301 -1.98 13.50 -9.48
N HIS A 302 -3.29 13.44 -9.61
CA HIS A 302 -3.97 12.36 -10.32
C HIS A 302 -4.23 12.81 -11.75
N PHE A 303 -3.44 12.28 -12.68
CA PHE A 303 -3.64 12.56 -14.10
C PHE A 303 -4.76 11.71 -14.67
N HIS A 304 -4.95 10.49 -14.19
CA HIS A 304 -6.15 9.69 -14.46
C HIS A 304 -6.97 9.51 -13.19
N LEU A 305 -8.27 9.26 -13.34
CA LEU A 305 -9.14 8.98 -12.22
C LEU A 305 -8.69 7.71 -11.47
N PRO A 306 -8.60 7.78 -10.12
CA PRO A 306 -8.48 6.60 -9.28
C PRO A 306 -9.63 5.62 -9.50
N SER A 307 -9.39 4.34 -9.23
CA SER A 307 -10.41 3.28 -9.30
C SER A 307 -11.41 3.31 -8.14
N SER A 308 -11.13 4.07 -7.07
CA SER A 308 -11.97 4.17 -5.88
C SER A 308 -11.56 5.35 -4.98
N MET A 309 -12.42 5.71 -4.03
CA MET A 309 -12.10 6.72 -3.02
C MET A 309 -10.99 6.27 -2.07
N GLU A 310 -10.91 4.98 -1.75
CA GLU A 310 -9.85 4.43 -0.92
C GLU A 310 -8.48 4.56 -1.58
N ALA A 311 -8.40 4.27 -2.88
CA ALA A 311 -7.17 4.49 -3.65
C ALA A 311 -6.77 5.96 -3.64
N TYR A 312 -7.72 6.87 -3.90
CA TYR A 312 -7.48 8.32 -3.87
C TYR A 312 -6.94 8.79 -2.51
N VAL A 313 -7.56 8.41 -1.40
CA VAL A 313 -7.10 8.81 -0.04
C VAL A 313 -5.73 8.22 0.29
N GLN A 314 -5.49 6.96 -0.07
CA GLN A 314 -4.20 6.32 0.17
C GLN A 314 -3.06 6.99 -0.62
N GLU A 315 -3.33 7.35 -1.87
CA GLU A 315 -2.38 7.98 -2.80
C GLU A 315 -2.12 9.44 -2.43
N THR A 316 -3.17 10.24 -2.17
CA THR A 316 -3.04 11.65 -1.76
C THR A 316 -2.41 11.79 -0.38
N GLY A 317 -2.68 10.87 0.56
CA GLY A 317 -2.10 10.86 1.91
C GLY A 317 -0.57 10.69 1.94
N ARG A 318 0.07 10.43 0.80
CA ARG A 318 1.53 10.47 0.63
C ARG A 318 2.09 11.87 0.74
N ALA A 319 1.28 12.88 0.44
CA ALA A 319 1.67 14.27 0.59
C ALA A 319 1.77 14.67 2.07
N GLY A 320 2.71 15.58 2.37
CA GLY A 320 2.74 16.34 3.61
C GLY A 320 2.81 15.50 4.87
N ARG A 321 3.57 14.41 4.88
CA ARG A 321 3.72 13.54 6.07
C ARG A 321 4.52 14.21 7.19
N ASP A 322 5.28 15.24 6.86
CA ASP A 322 5.88 16.21 7.79
C ASP A 322 4.87 17.16 8.46
N GLY A 323 3.58 17.05 8.11
CA GLY A 323 2.51 17.90 8.63
C GLY A 323 2.44 19.29 7.99
N LYS A 324 3.34 19.60 7.05
CA LYS A 324 3.34 20.90 6.35
C LYS A 324 2.29 20.91 5.24
N GLN A 325 1.91 22.11 4.81
CA GLN A 325 0.93 22.27 3.75
C GLN A 325 1.40 21.56 2.46
N SER A 326 0.49 20.80 1.87
CA SER A 326 0.67 20.12 0.59
C SER A 326 -0.64 20.17 -0.22
N ALA A 327 -0.59 19.70 -1.48
CA ALA A 327 -1.75 19.66 -2.38
C ALA A 327 -2.01 18.25 -2.94
N ALA A 328 -3.28 17.90 -3.06
CA ALA A 328 -3.78 16.81 -3.88
C ALA A 328 -4.61 17.40 -5.01
N ILE A 329 -4.19 17.18 -6.25
CA ILE A 329 -4.79 17.79 -7.44
C ILE A 329 -5.26 16.68 -8.38
N LEU A 330 -6.56 16.62 -8.66
CA LEU A 330 -7.13 15.71 -9.65
C LEU A 330 -7.40 16.48 -10.93
N LEU A 331 -6.74 16.11 -12.03
CA LEU A 331 -7.03 16.64 -13.36
C LEU A 331 -8.13 15.80 -14.00
N TYR A 332 -9.28 16.41 -14.28
CA TYR A 332 -10.45 15.72 -14.80
C TYR A 332 -10.85 16.27 -16.17
N CYS A 333 -11.11 15.40 -17.14
CA CYS A 333 -11.87 15.74 -18.34
C CYS A 333 -13.08 14.84 -18.48
N ASP A 334 -14.14 15.35 -19.11
CA ASP A 334 -15.36 14.59 -19.36
C ASP A 334 -15.03 13.27 -20.10
N GLY A 335 -15.55 12.15 -19.61
CA GLY A 335 -15.28 10.81 -20.15
C GLY A 335 -14.12 10.07 -19.50
N ASP A 336 -13.34 10.70 -18.61
CA ASP A 336 -12.26 10.02 -17.86
C ASP A 336 -12.78 8.80 -17.08
N GLU A 337 -14.06 8.78 -16.68
CA GLU A 337 -14.68 7.68 -15.96
C GLU A 337 -14.75 6.37 -16.76
N GLY A 338 -14.66 6.45 -18.09
CA GLY A 338 -14.65 5.27 -18.95
C GLY A 338 -13.43 4.38 -18.73
N LEU A 339 -12.27 4.96 -18.42
CA LEU A 339 -11.03 4.22 -18.19
C LEU A 339 -11.08 3.28 -16.98
N PRO A 340 -11.40 3.73 -15.75
CA PRO A 340 -11.50 2.83 -14.59
C PRO A 340 -12.63 1.79 -14.74
N LEU A 341 -13.73 2.11 -15.43
CA LEU A 341 -14.79 1.15 -15.74
C LEU A 341 -14.28 0.05 -16.68
N TYR A 342 -13.63 0.43 -17.78
CA TYR A 342 -13.04 -0.51 -18.73
C TYR A 342 -12.00 -1.43 -18.07
N LEU A 343 -11.10 -0.86 -17.25
CA LEU A 343 -10.10 -1.67 -16.53
C LEU A 343 -10.77 -2.68 -15.58
N THR A 344 -11.82 -2.27 -14.86
CA THR A 344 -12.60 -3.17 -13.98
C THR A 344 -13.24 -4.32 -14.75
N GLU A 345 -13.73 -4.08 -15.96
CA GLU A 345 -14.33 -5.13 -16.80
C GLU A 345 -13.31 -6.19 -17.25
N GLN A 346 -12.07 -5.79 -17.50
CA GLN A 346 -10.97 -6.65 -17.99
C GLN A 346 -10.27 -7.47 -16.89
N GLU A 347 -10.40 -7.09 -15.61
CA GLU A 347 -9.73 -7.77 -14.49
C GLU A 347 -10.27 -9.19 -14.22
N LEU A 348 -11.55 -9.42 -14.50
CA LEU A 348 -12.24 -10.69 -14.22
C LEU A 348 -12.76 -11.33 -15.51
N PRO A 349 -12.80 -12.68 -15.59
CA PRO A 349 -13.26 -13.37 -16.79
C PRO A 349 -14.73 -13.04 -17.09
N THR A 350 -15.11 -13.10 -18.35
CA THR A 350 -16.52 -13.01 -18.76
C THR A 350 -17.26 -14.31 -18.45
N GLU A 351 -18.59 -14.26 -18.46
CA GLU A 351 -19.40 -15.46 -18.26
C GLU A 351 -19.11 -16.53 -19.33
N THR A 352 -18.96 -16.12 -20.60
CA THR A 352 -18.58 -16.98 -21.71
C THR A 352 -17.22 -17.62 -21.49
N GLN A 353 -16.21 -16.84 -21.08
CA GLN A 353 -14.88 -17.38 -20.77
C GLN A 353 -14.93 -18.41 -19.64
N ILE A 354 -15.78 -18.21 -18.62
CA ILE A 354 -15.99 -19.19 -17.56
C ILE A 354 -16.59 -20.47 -18.15
N GLU A 355 -17.64 -20.37 -18.96
CA GLU A 355 -18.29 -21.54 -19.58
C GLU A 355 -17.34 -22.34 -20.47
N ASP A 356 -16.57 -21.65 -21.30
CA ASP A 356 -15.63 -22.27 -22.24
C ASP A 356 -14.54 -23.06 -21.51
N VAL A 357 -13.96 -22.47 -20.46
CA VAL A 357 -12.92 -23.13 -19.66
C VAL A 357 -13.45 -24.36 -18.93
N PHE A 358 -14.64 -24.27 -18.32
CA PHE A 358 -15.25 -25.42 -17.65
C PHE A 358 -15.63 -26.54 -18.64
N SER A 359 -16.05 -26.17 -19.86
CA SER A 359 -16.34 -27.16 -20.91
C SER A 359 -15.09 -27.85 -21.45
N TYR A 360 -13.93 -27.18 -21.37
CA TYR A 360 -12.65 -27.70 -21.84
C TYR A 360 -11.87 -28.49 -20.77
N LEU A 361 -11.98 -28.10 -19.51
CA LEU A 361 -11.20 -28.67 -18.41
C LEU A 361 -11.98 -29.72 -17.63
N ASP A 362 -11.41 -30.92 -17.53
CA ASP A 362 -11.78 -31.87 -16.47
C ASP A 362 -11.23 -31.37 -15.12
N ILE A 363 -12.09 -30.66 -14.37
CA ILE A 363 -11.74 -30.09 -13.06
C ILE A 363 -11.42 -31.13 -11.98
N THR A 364 -11.69 -32.42 -12.23
CA THR A 364 -11.35 -33.50 -11.30
C THR A 364 -9.84 -33.81 -11.32
N GLN A 365 -9.15 -33.47 -12.41
CA GLN A 365 -7.72 -33.71 -12.57
C GLN A 365 -6.89 -32.46 -12.23
N LYS A 366 -5.61 -32.69 -11.93
CA LYS A 366 -4.66 -31.59 -11.72
C LYS A 366 -4.33 -30.98 -13.08
N ILE A 367 -4.70 -29.72 -13.30
CA ILE A 367 -4.44 -28.99 -14.55
C ILE A 367 -2.92 -28.93 -14.81
N PRO A 368 -2.40 -29.58 -15.87
CA PRO A 368 -0.97 -29.53 -16.19
C PRO A 368 -0.53 -28.12 -16.60
N VAL A 369 0.65 -27.70 -16.14
CA VAL A 369 1.24 -26.38 -16.48
C VAL A 369 1.35 -26.19 -18.00
N ALA A 370 1.67 -27.27 -18.74
CA ALA A 370 1.84 -27.23 -20.19
C ALA A 370 0.58 -26.86 -20.99
N ILE A 371 -0.62 -27.00 -20.41
CA ILE A 371 -1.89 -26.71 -21.09
C ILE A 371 -2.37 -25.27 -20.79
N GLN A 372 -1.78 -24.61 -19.79
CA GLN A 372 -2.21 -23.29 -19.33
C GLN A 372 -2.08 -22.22 -20.43
N GLU A 373 -0.93 -22.16 -21.10
CA GLU A 373 -0.71 -21.21 -22.19
C GLU A 373 -1.69 -21.43 -23.34
N THR A 374 -1.97 -22.69 -23.69
CA THR A 374 -2.94 -23.06 -24.74
C THR A 374 -4.34 -22.58 -24.40
N ILE A 375 -4.81 -22.82 -23.16
CA ILE A 375 -6.14 -22.39 -22.69
C ILE A 375 -6.23 -20.87 -22.72
N MET A 376 -5.22 -20.18 -22.21
CA MET A 376 -5.18 -18.72 -22.17
C MET A 376 -5.27 -18.12 -23.56
N GLN A 377 -4.51 -18.65 -24.53
CA GLN A 377 -4.56 -18.21 -25.92
C GLN A 377 -5.90 -18.54 -26.58
N GLN A 378 -6.42 -19.76 -26.40
CA GLN A 378 -7.66 -20.22 -27.01
C GLN A 378 -8.87 -19.40 -26.58
N PHE A 379 -8.95 -19.02 -25.31
CA PHE A 379 -10.09 -18.28 -24.75
C PHE A 379 -9.79 -16.80 -24.48
N SER A 380 -8.66 -16.30 -24.98
CA SER A 380 -8.22 -14.91 -24.83
C SER A 380 -8.23 -14.43 -23.37
N LEU A 381 -7.79 -15.29 -22.44
CA LEU A 381 -7.70 -14.96 -21.02
C LEU A 381 -6.40 -14.21 -20.75
N SER A 382 -6.50 -13.12 -19.98
CA SER A 382 -5.31 -12.50 -19.39
C SER A 382 -4.71 -13.38 -18.28
N ASP A 383 -3.43 -13.18 -17.96
CA ASP A 383 -2.76 -13.82 -16.81
C ASP A 383 -3.57 -13.67 -15.51
N ILE A 384 -4.18 -12.50 -15.31
CA ILE A 384 -4.96 -12.19 -14.10
C ILE A 384 -6.23 -13.04 -14.07
N GLN A 385 -6.96 -13.08 -15.19
CA GLN A 385 -8.20 -13.87 -15.31
C GLN A 385 -7.91 -15.36 -15.12
N TRP A 386 -6.84 -15.88 -15.74
CA TRP A 386 -6.47 -17.28 -15.59
C TRP A 386 -6.07 -17.63 -14.14
N ARG A 387 -5.24 -16.81 -13.50
CA ARG A 387 -4.87 -17.00 -12.08
C ARG A 387 -6.08 -16.98 -11.16
N PHE A 388 -7.01 -16.07 -11.39
CA PHE A 388 -8.28 -16.01 -10.68
C PHE A 388 -9.04 -17.34 -10.82
N MET A 389 -9.27 -17.80 -12.05
CA MET A 389 -10.04 -19.03 -12.31
C MET A 389 -9.36 -20.26 -11.69
N LEU A 390 -8.06 -20.41 -11.92
CA LEU A 390 -7.29 -21.52 -11.39
C LEU A 390 -7.37 -21.57 -9.86
N HIS A 391 -7.12 -20.43 -9.19
CA HIS A 391 -7.16 -20.38 -7.74
C HIS A 391 -8.57 -20.67 -7.21
N PHE A 392 -9.59 -20.05 -7.81
CA PHE A 392 -10.99 -20.26 -7.41
C PHE A 392 -11.39 -21.74 -7.52
N ILE A 393 -11.00 -22.41 -8.61
CA ILE A 393 -11.23 -23.85 -8.80
C ILE A 393 -10.47 -24.65 -7.74
N THR A 394 -9.16 -24.39 -7.53
CA THR A 394 -8.36 -25.17 -6.58
C THR A 394 -8.87 -25.08 -5.15
N THR A 395 -9.38 -23.91 -4.75
CA THR A 395 -9.82 -23.64 -3.38
C THR A 395 -11.24 -24.17 -3.12
N ASN A 396 -12.11 -24.17 -4.14
CA ASN A 396 -13.53 -24.48 -3.97
C ASN A 396 -13.97 -25.83 -4.57
N LYS A 397 -13.09 -26.60 -5.22
CA LYS A 397 -13.44 -27.88 -5.85
C LYS A 397 -13.79 -29.03 -4.89
N HIS A 398 -13.43 -28.91 -3.61
CA HIS A 398 -13.59 -30.02 -2.66
C HIS A 398 -15.05 -30.13 -2.17
N GLY A 399 -15.72 -31.24 -2.51
CA GLY A 399 -17.08 -31.54 -2.04
C GLY A 399 -18.20 -30.87 -2.83
N VAL A 400 -17.89 -30.26 -3.98
CA VAL A 400 -18.81 -29.50 -4.83
C VAL A 400 -18.77 -30.05 -6.25
N ASN A 401 -19.93 -30.14 -6.93
CA ASN A 401 -19.96 -30.56 -8.33
C ASN A 401 -19.59 -29.41 -9.28
N GLU A 402 -19.24 -29.74 -10.53
CA GLU A 402 -18.78 -28.76 -11.53
C GLU A 402 -19.79 -27.63 -11.78
N SER A 403 -21.08 -27.97 -11.89
CA SER A 403 -22.14 -27.00 -12.15
C SER A 403 -22.27 -25.99 -11.02
N GLU A 404 -22.24 -26.47 -9.78
CA GLU A 404 -22.31 -25.62 -8.58
C GLU A 404 -21.07 -24.73 -8.44
N LEU A 405 -19.88 -25.26 -8.70
CA LEU A 405 -18.64 -24.48 -8.69
C LEU A 405 -18.66 -23.36 -9.75
N LYS A 406 -19.11 -23.69 -10.97
CA LYS A 406 -19.25 -22.74 -12.07
C LYS A 406 -20.23 -21.61 -11.72
N GLU A 407 -21.42 -21.94 -11.23
CA GLU A 407 -22.42 -20.94 -10.82
C GLU A 407 -21.93 -20.07 -9.65
N THR A 408 -21.18 -20.66 -8.72
CA THR A 408 -20.56 -19.91 -7.62
C THR A 408 -19.51 -18.92 -8.14
N MET A 409 -18.68 -19.33 -9.11
CA MET A 409 -17.70 -18.46 -9.75
C MET A 409 -18.37 -17.30 -10.50
N LYS A 410 -19.38 -17.59 -11.32
CA LYS A 410 -20.16 -16.56 -12.05
C LYS A 410 -20.76 -15.54 -11.08
N ARG A 411 -21.40 -16.00 -10.01
CA ARG A 411 -21.97 -15.15 -8.96
C ARG A 411 -20.90 -14.29 -8.27
N TYR A 412 -19.73 -14.86 -7.98
CA TYR A 412 -18.62 -14.11 -7.40
C TYR A 412 -18.15 -13.00 -8.34
N VAL A 413 -17.91 -13.31 -9.62
CA VAL A 413 -17.48 -12.34 -10.63
C VAL A 413 -18.50 -11.22 -10.78
N PHE A 414 -19.80 -11.55 -10.89
CA PHE A 414 -20.87 -10.57 -11.00
C PHE A 414 -20.89 -9.61 -9.81
N LYS A 415 -20.95 -10.13 -8.57
CA LYS A 415 -20.92 -9.32 -7.34
C LYS A 415 -19.67 -8.45 -7.26
N ARG A 416 -18.51 -8.97 -7.68
CA ARG A 416 -17.25 -8.23 -7.63
C ARG A 416 -17.22 -7.08 -8.63
N LYS A 417 -17.75 -7.28 -9.84
CA LYS A 417 -17.90 -6.23 -10.85
C LYS A 417 -18.87 -5.14 -10.39
N GLU A 418 -20.02 -5.52 -9.84
CA GLU A 418 -20.97 -4.56 -9.26
C GLU A 418 -20.36 -3.74 -8.13
N TYR A 419 -19.66 -4.41 -7.21
CA TYR A 419 -18.96 -3.76 -6.09
C TYR A 419 -17.95 -2.70 -6.55
N LYS A 420 -17.06 -3.06 -7.49
CA LYS A 420 -16.06 -2.11 -8.03
C LYS A 420 -16.72 -0.96 -8.79
N THR A 421 -17.75 -1.26 -9.58
CA THR A 421 -18.51 -0.25 -10.33
C THR A 421 -19.21 0.74 -9.40
N ALA A 422 -19.78 0.25 -8.29
CA ALA A 422 -20.40 1.09 -7.26
C ALA A 422 -19.40 2.06 -6.62
N LYS A 423 -18.16 1.61 -6.37
CA LYS A 423 -17.08 2.49 -5.87
C LYS A 423 -16.69 3.58 -6.86
N ILE A 424 -16.57 3.25 -8.14
CA ILE A 424 -16.28 4.23 -9.20
C ILE A 424 -17.42 5.26 -9.27
N ARG A 425 -18.69 4.81 -9.22
CA ARG A 425 -19.85 5.72 -9.19
C ARG A 425 -19.85 6.63 -7.95
N ALA A 426 -19.54 6.09 -6.78
CA ALA A 426 -19.43 6.90 -5.55
C ALA A 426 -18.32 7.96 -5.66
N PHE A 427 -17.17 7.60 -6.25
CA PHE A 427 -16.08 8.54 -6.52
C PHE A 427 -16.49 9.63 -7.51
N PHE A 428 -17.22 9.27 -8.57
CA PHE A 428 -17.74 10.22 -9.54
C PHE A 428 -18.78 11.18 -8.94
N HIS A 429 -19.66 10.67 -8.07
CA HIS A 429 -20.60 11.51 -7.33
C HIS A 429 -19.86 12.55 -6.46
N TRP A 430 -18.79 12.14 -5.77
CA TRP A 430 -17.93 13.06 -5.03
C TRP A 430 -17.24 14.10 -5.92
N LEU A 431 -16.79 13.70 -7.11
CA LEU A 431 -16.12 14.58 -8.07
C LEU A 431 -17.05 15.69 -8.59
N THR A 432 -18.31 15.36 -8.83
CA THR A 432 -19.30 16.31 -9.37
C THR A 432 -20.02 17.11 -8.30
N ALA A 433 -19.95 16.69 -7.03
CA ALA A 433 -20.62 17.37 -5.92
C ALA A 433 -20.16 18.84 -5.77
N ALA A 434 -21.12 19.69 -5.37
CA ALA A 434 -20.88 21.11 -5.05
C ALA A 434 -20.38 21.32 -3.61
N GLN A 435 -20.50 20.32 -2.76
CA GLN A 435 -20.09 20.37 -1.36
C GLN A 435 -18.56 20.32 -1.19
N CYS A 436 -18.10 20.66 0.02
CA CYS A 436 -16.70 20.55 0.42
C CYS A 436 -16.13 19.16 0.09
N ARG A 437 -15.01 19.11 -0.65
CA ARG A 437 -14.36 17.85 -1.03
C ARG A 437 -13.99 17.01 0.18
N ARG A 438 -13.44 17.65 1.21
CA ARG A 438 -13.02 16.97 2.44
C ARG A 438 -14.20 16.35 3.18
N GLU A 439 -15.30 17.08 3.32
CA GLU A 439 -16.54 16.52 3.90
C GLU A 439 -17.04 15.33 3.08
N GLY A 440 -16.99 15.43 1.75
CA GLY A 440 -17.36 14.31 0.89
C GLY A 440 -16.47 13.08 1.07
N VAL A 441 -15.15 13.26 1.26
CA VAL A 441 -14.23 12.16 1.60
C VAL A 441 -14.59 11.57 2.96
N LEU A 442 -14.72 12.40 3.99
CA LEU A 442 -15.01 11.93 5.36
C LEU A 442 -16.34 11.19 5.43
N HIS A 443 -17.38 11.72 4.79
CA HIS A 443 -18.69 11.07 4.70
C HIS A 443 -18.62 9.69 4.04
N TYR A 444 -17.77 9.50 3.01
CA TYR A 444 -17.55 8.19 2.41
C TYR A 444 -16.98 7.17 3.41
N PHE A 445 -16.14 7.61 4.35
CA PHE A 445 -15.59 6.79 5.42
C PHE A 445 -16.45 6.76 6.70
N GLN A 446 -17.67 7.31 6.65
CA GLN A 446 -18.59 7.47 7.78
C GLN A 446 -17.99 8.34 8.92
N GLU A 447 -17.22 9.34 8.55
CA GLU A 447 -16.64 10.32 9.46
C GLU A 447 -17.30 11.70 9.26
N GLU A 448 -17.38 12.48 10.34
CA GLU A 448 -17.80 13.86 10.28
C GLU A 448 -16.59 14.79 10.34
N LYS A 449 -16.67 15.92 9.64
CA LYS A 449 -15.62 16.94 9.70
C LYS A 449 -15.72 17.72 11.01
N ILE A 450 -14.67 17.67 11.80
CA ILE A 450 -14.62 18.29 13.12
C ILE A 450 -14.01 19.70 13.05
N THR A 451 -13.09 19.95 12.13
CA THR A 451 -12.30 21.19 12.08
C THR A 451 -12.55 22.01 10.82
N GLN A 452 -12.58 23.33 10.97
CA GLN A 452 -12.63 24.26 9.85
C GLN A 452 -11.22 24.54 9.35
N ASN A 453 -10.92 24.09 8.13
CA ASN A 453 -9.62 24.28 7.50
C ASN A 453 -9.61 25.53 6.61
N GLU A 454 -8.66 26.43 6.82
CA GLU A 454 -8.47 27.60 5.94
C GLU A 454 -8.09 27.17 4.51
N ARG A 455 -7.20 26.17 4.37
CA ARG A 455 -6.72 25.65 3.08
C ARG A 455 -7.36 24.31 2.74
N CYS A 456 -8.70 24.29 2.77
CA CYS A 456 -9.50 23.07 2.76
C CYS A 456 -9.56 22.38 1.37
N CYS A 457 -10.38 22.90 0.46
CA CYS A 457 -10.52 22.38 -0.91
C CYS A 457 -10.97 23.45 -1.92
N ASP A 458 -10.97 23.13 -3.22
CA ASP A 458 -11.48 23.98 -4.31
C ASP A 458 -12.88 24.54 -4.07
N ARG A 459 -13.74 23.77 -3.37
CA ARG A 459 -15.12 24.18 -3.02
C ARG A 459 -15.23 25.09 -1.78
N CYS A 460 -14.16 25.26 -1.02
CA CYS A 460 -14.13 26.07 0.19
C CYS A 460 -13.43 27.43 -0.01
N GLY A 461 -13.17 27.85 -1.25
CA GLY A 461 -12.55 29.15 -1.54
C GLY A 461 -11.02 29.14 -1.40
N LEU A 462 -10.36 28.05 -1.80
CA LEU A 462 -8.90 28.02 -1.90
C LEU A 462 -8.40 29.13 -2.83
N ALA A 463 -7.43 29.92 -2.37
CA ALA A 463 -6.93 31.07 -3.11
C ALA A 463 -6.31 30.67 -4.46
N ASN A 464 -6.50 31.48 -5.51
CA ASN A 464 -6.00 31.21 -6.86
C ASN A 464 -4.46 31.06 -6.91
N ASN A 465 -3.73 31.70 -6.00
CA ASN A 465 -2.27 31.61 -5.88
C ASN A 465 -1.79 30.53 -4.89
N PHE A 466 -2.67 29.62 -4.47
CA PHE A 466 -2.34 28.61 -3.47
C PHE A 466 -1.13 27.75 -3.89
N LEU A 467 -1.05 27.33 -5.15
CA LEU A 467 0.07 26.52 -5.64
C LEU A 467 1.41 27.26 -5.50
N GLN A 468 1.43 28.56 -5.80
CA GLN A 468 2.59 29.43 -5.62
C GLN A 468 2.96 29.57 -4.13
N SER A 469 1.96 29.67 -3.24
CA SER A 469 2.18 29.78 -1.78
C SER A 469 2.83 28.54 -1.15
N LEU A 470 2.68 27.36 -1.78
CA LEU A 470 3.41 26.16 -1.36
C LEU A 470 4.90 26.30 -1.62
N SER A 471 5.25 26.99 -2.70
CA SER A 471 6.62 27.15 -3.19
C SER A 471 7.49 28.04 -2.29
N ASP A 472 6.89 29.09 -1.72
CA ASP A 472 7.56 30.07 -0.84
C ASP A 472 7.92 29.46 0.52
N SER A 473 7.13 28.48 0.97
CA SER A 473 7.34 27.80 2.26
C SER A 473 8.56 26.87 2.26
N GLU A 474 8.95 26.31 1.11
CA GLU A 474 10.15 25.47 0.99
C GLU A 474 11.42 26.25 0.61
N ALA A 475 11.30 27.36 -0.12
CA ALA A 475 12.45 28.23 -0.45
C ALA A 475 13.15 28.77 0.82
N ALA A 476 12.39 28.97 1.90
CA ALA A 476 12.93 29.33 3.22
C ALA A 476 13.75 28.20 3.89
N ILE A 477 13.59 26.94 3.46
CA ILE A 477 14.22 25.75 4.06
C ILE A 477 15.35 25.19 3.18
N ALA A 478 15.32 25.43 1.87
CA ALA A 478 16.23 24.87 0.87
C ALA A 478 17.68 25.42 0.88
N LYS A 479 18.11 26.09 1.96
CA LYS A 479 19.53 26.37 2.21
C LYS A 479 20.14 25.31 3.14
N LYS A 480 20.26 24.08 2.66
CA LYS A 480 21.39 23.24 3.09
C LYS A 480 22.21 22.90 1.85
N PRO A 481 23.47 23.38 1.78
CA PRO A 481 24.34 22.97 0.68
C PRO A 481 24.51 21.47 0.75
N TYR A 482 24.64 20.86 -0.43
CA TYR A 482 25.01 19.46 -0.61
C TYR A 482 26.13 19.14 0.39
N VAL A 483 25.88 18.19 1.30
CA VAL A 483 26.93 17.72 2.20
C VAL A 483 27.92 16.99 1.31
N ASP A 484 29.14 17.51 1.26
CA ASP A 484 30.26 16.91 0.56
C ASP A 484 30.36 15.44 0.97
N TRP A 485 30.41 14.53 0.00
CA TRP A 485 30.48 13.09 0.24
C TRP A 485 31.68 12.73 1.14
N GLN A 486 32.71 13.57 1.15
CA GLN A 486 33.86 13.44 2.06
C GLN A 486 33.47 13.64 3.53
N GLN A 487 32.51 14.52 3.84
CA GLN A 487 32.02 14.74 5.20
C GLN A 487 31.10 13.63 5.70
N ASP A 488 30.28 13.05 4.83
CA ASP A 488 29.44 11.89 5.18
C ASP A 488 30.29 10.62 5.35
N LEU A 489 31.31 10.44 4.49
CA LEU A 489 32.30 9.38 4.64
C LEU A 489 33.12 9.56 5.92
N ALA A 490 33.52 10.79 6.26
CA ALA A 490 34.22 11.09 7.50
C ALA A 490 33.34 10.79 8.74
N LYS A 491 32.03 11.10 8.73
CA LYS A 491 31.13 10.75 9.84
C LYS A 491 30.92 9.24 10.00
N LEU A 492 30.91 8.49 8.90
CA LEU A 492 30.77 7.03 8.91
C LEU A 492 32.07 6.34 9.38
N LEU A 493 33.23 6.86 8.99
CA LEU A 493 34.53 6.25 9.29
C LEU A 493 35.13 6.72 10.63
N LEU A 494 34.92 7.97 11.04
CA LEU A 494 35.50 8.52 12.27
C LEU A 494 34.71 8.16 13.53
N LYS A 495 33.44 7.72 13.41
CA LYS A 495 32.70 7.15 14.55
C LYS A 495 33.29 5.82 15.05
N ALA A 496 34.20 5.20 14.30
CA ALA A 496 34.92 4.01 14.74
C ALA A 496 36.16 4.31 15.60
N ALA A 497 36.58 5.58 15.74
CA ALA A 497 37.83 5.95 16.41
C ALA A 497 37.68 6.36 17.90
N ASP A 498 36.48 6.73 18.36
CA ASP A 498 36.31 7.34 19.69
C ASP A 498 35.81 6.38 20.80
N ASN A 499 35.93 5.06 20.63
CA ASN A 499 35.50 4.09 21.64
C ASN A 499 36.57 3.06 22.05
N HIS A 500 37.84 3.46 22.04
CA HIS A 500 38.89 2.76 22.79
C HIS A 500 39.95 3.74 23.30
N GLU A 501 39.66 4.38 24.44
CA GLU A 501 40.67 4.72 25.45
C GLU A 501 40.00 5.13 26.78
N LYS A 502 39.58 4.10 27.54
CA LYS A 502 39.79 3.90 28.99
C LYS A 502 38.87 2.82 29.54
#